data_AF-A0A934TKU1-F1
#
_entry.id   AF-A0A934TKU1-F1
#
_cell.length_a   1.000
_cell.length_b   1.000
_cell.length_c   1.000
_cell.angle_alpha   90.00
_cell.angle_beta   90.00
_cell.angle_gamma   90.00
#
_symmetry.space_group_name_H-M   'P 1'
#
loop_
_entity.id
_entity.type
_entity.pdbx_description
1 polymer ?
#
loop_
_entity_poly.entity_id
_entity_poly.type
_entity_poly.pdbx_seq_one_letter_code
_entity_poly.pdbx_strand_id
1 'polypeptide(L)'
;MTRTRATAVGFGAVLLWALLALLTVGSAPVPPLMLNALCFGLGGVVGLVWAAARGRLGLLRTVPLRVLVFGTAGLFGYHALYFSALRLAPPAEAGLIAYLWPLLIVVFSGLLPGERLRPGHVLGAVLAFGGAAVILA
;
A
#
# COMPACT_ATOMS: atom_id res chain seq x y z
N MET A 1 -19.39 8.61 -6.94
CA MET A 1 -19.29 7.43 -6.06
C MET A 1 -19.77 7.84 -4.68
N THR A 2 -20.51 7.02 -3.94
CA THR A 2 -20.85 7.32 -2.55
C THR A 2 -19.65 7.03 -1.64
N ARG A 3 -19.52 7.75 -0.52
CA ARG A 3 -18.43 7.57 0.46
C ARG A 3 -18.31 6.10 0.89
N THR A 4 -19.43 5.46 1.23
CA THR A 4 -19.48 4.06 1.65
C THR A 4 -18.94 3.09 0.59
N ARG A 5 -19.26 3.31 -0.70
CA ARG A 5 -18.74 2.46 -1.78
C ARG A 5 -17.23 2.63 -1.94
N ALA A 6 -16.72 3.87 -1.84
CA ALA A 6 -15.28 4.11 -1.90
C ALA A 6 -14.54 3.45 -0.73
N THR A 7 -15.08 3.54 0.49
CA THR A 7 -14.54 2.86 1.67
C THR A 7 -14.56 1.33 1.51
N ALA A 8 -15.64 0.76 1.00
CA ALA A 8 -15.74 -0.69 0.76
C ALA A 8 -14.70 -1.18 -0.27
N VAL A 9 -14.49 -0.45 -1.35
CA VAL A 9 -13.43 -0.76 -2.34
C VAL A 9 -12.05 -0.66 -1.71
N GLY A 10 -11.79 0.37 -0.90
CA GLY A 10 -10.53 0.52 -0.17
C GLY A 10 -10.29 -0.61 0.83
N PHE A 11 -11.32 -1.04 1.55
CA PHE A 11 -11.25 -2.20 2.44
C PHE A 11 -10.93 -3.49 1.68
N GLY A 12 -11.48 -3.65 0.46
CA GLY A 12 -11.14 -4.74 -0.44
C GLY A 12 -9.63 -4.82 -0.74
N ALA A 13 -8.95 -3.68 -0.89
CA ALA A 13 -7.49 -3.67 -1.09
C ALA A 13 -6.74 -4.23 0.12
N VAL A 14 -7.19 -3.92 1.35
CA VAL A 14 -6.60 -4.46 2.59
C VAL A 14 -6.77 -5.98 2.67
N LEU A 15 -7.93 -6.50 2.29
CA LEU A 15 -8.16 -7.95 2.24
C LEU A 15 -7.24 -8.63 1.22
N LEU A 16 -7.04 -8.03 0.05
CA LEU A 16 -6.10 -8.55 -0.95
C LEU A 16 -4.65 -8.54 -0.42
N TRP A 17 -4.25 -7.50 0.31
CA TRP A 17 -2.92 -7.45 0.95
C TRP A 17 -2.73 -8.48 2.05
N ALA A 18 -3.78 -8.88 2.78
CA ALA A 18 -3.69 -9.94 3.79
C ALA A 18 -3.24 -11.29 3.20
N LEU A 19 -3.54 -11.54 1.91
CA LEU A 19 -3.11 -12.75 1.20
C LEU A 19 -1.65 -12.68 0.70
N LEU A 20 -1.01 -11.50 0.74
CA LEU A 20 0.30 -11.28 0.15
C LEU A 20 1.37 -12.19 0.78
N ALA A 21 1.39 -12.32 2.11
CA ALA A 21 2.36 -13.15 2.80
C ALA A 21 2.25 -14.62 2.38
N LEU A 22 1.03 -15.16 2.35
CA LEU A 22 0.74 -16.53 1.92
C LEU A 22 1.22 -16.79 0.48
N LEU A 23 0.89 -15.89 -0.45
CA LEU A 23 1.28 -16.01 -1.85
C LEU A 23 2.79 -15.80 -2.05
N THR A 24 3.43 -14.96 -1.25
CA THR A 24 4.87 -14.72 -1.32
C THR A 24 5.64 -15.98 -0.93
N VAL A 25 5.24 -16.66 0.15
CA VAL A 25 5.85 -17.95 0.54
C VAL A 25 5.64 -19.00 -0.54
N GLY A 26 4.43 -19.07 -1.13
CA GLY A 26 4.13 -19.99 -2.23
C GLY A 26 4.86 -19.71 -3.54
N SER A 27 5.46 -18.53 -3.70
CA SER A 27 6.19 -18.12 -4.91
C SER A 27 7.69 -18.42 -4.87
N ALA A 28 8.20 -19.06 -3.81
CA ALA A 28 9.57 -19.52 -3.74
C ALA A 28 9.88 -20.48 -4.93
N PRO A 29 11.03 -20.33 -5.62
CA PRO A 29 12.22 -19.57 -5.24
C PRO A 29 12.36 -18.17 -5.88
N VAL A 30 11.28 -17.57 -6.41
CA VAL A 30 11.38 -16.29 -7.13
C VAL A 30 11.88 -15.17 -6.21
N PRO A 31 12.95 -14.41 -6.58
CA PRO A 31 13.44 -13.30 -5.78
C PRO A 31 12.37 -12.20 -5.56
N PRO A 32 12.26 -11.61 -4.35
CA PRO A 32 11.17 -10.68 -4.02
C PRO A 32 11.08 -9.42 -4.91
N LEU A 33 12.23 -8.87 -5.33
CA LEU A 33 12.26 -7.69 -6.19
C LEU A 33 11.79 -8.03 -7.62
N MET A 34 12.16 -9.22 -8.11
CA MET A 34 11.70 -9.73 -9.40
C MET A 34 10.19 -10.01 -9.36
N LEU A 35 9.70 -10.63 -8.29
CA LEU A 35 8.27 -10.85 -8.08
C LEU A 35 7.49 -9.52 -8.10
N ASN A 36 8.00 -8.50 -7.41
CA ASN A 36 7.41 -7.16 -7.45
C ASN A 36 7.41 -6.57 -8.86
N ALA A 37 8.53 -6.64 -9.59
CA ALA A 37 8.60 -6.14 -10.96
C ALA A 37 7.54 -6.80 -11.87
N LEU A 38 7.35 -8.11 -11.75
CA LEU A 38 6.33 -8.85 -12.49
C LEU A 38 4.91 -8.44 -12.07
N CYS A 39 4.62 -8.41 -10.77
CA CYS A 39 3.30 -8.06 -10.26
C CYS A 39 2.90 -6.62 -10.59
N PHE A 40 3.80 -5.65 -10.42
CA PHE A 40 3.56 -4.25 -10.79
C PHE A 40 3.48 -4.06 -12.30
N GLY A 41 4.28 -4.78 -13.07
CA GLY A 41 4.20 -4.80 -14.53
C GLY A 41 2.83 -5.30 -15.01
N LEU A 42 2.37 -6.44 -14.50
CA LEU A 42 1.05 -6.99 -14.80
C LEU A 42 -0.08 -6.06 -14.35
N GLY A 43 -0.01 -5.53 -13.13
CA GLY A 43 -0.99 -4.57 -12.62
C GLY A 43 -1.06 -3.29 -13.48
N GLY A 44 0.09 -2.79 -13.92
CA GLY A 44 0.19 -1.65 -14.83
C GLY A 44 -0.44 -1.96 -16.20
N VAL A 45 -0.13 -3.11 -16.79
CA VAL A 45 -0.71 -3.56 -18.07
C VAL A 45 -2.23 -3.70 -17.95
N VAL A 46 -2.73 -4.34 -16.89
CA VAL A 46 -4.18 -4.45 -16.63
C VAL A 46 -4.82 -3.07 -16.51
N GLY A 47 -4.18 -2.14 -15.80
CA GLY A 47 -4.64 -0.76 -15.70
C GLY A 47 -4.69 -0.03 -17.05
N LEU A 48 -3.69 -0.23 -17.90
CA LEU A 48 -3.64 0.34 -19.25
C LEU A 48 -4.71 -0.26 -20.16
N VAL A 49 -4.87 -1.59 -20.16
CA VAL A 49 -5.92 -2.29 -20.91
C VAL A 49 -7.30 -1.81 -20.46
N TRP A 50 -7.52 -1.66 -19.16
CA TRP A 50 -8.76 -1.10 -18.62
C TRP A 50 -9.00 0.34 -19.07
N ALA A 51 -7.98 1.19 -19.04
CA ALA A 51 -8.07 2.56 -19.53
C ALA A 51 -8.35 2.61 -21.04
N ALA A 52 -7.75 1.71 -21.83
CA ALA A 52 -8.00 1.53 -23.26
C ALA A 52 -9.45 1.14 -23.54
N ALA A 53 -9.94 0.10 -22.86
CA ALA A 53 -11.30 -0.39 -23.00
C ALA A 53 -12.36 0.68 -22.63
N ARG A 54 -12.00 1.66 -21.79
CA ARG A 54 -12.88 2.78 -21.41
C ARG A 54 -12.66 4.04 -22.25
N GLY A 55 -11.81 4.00 -23.28
CA GLY A 55 -11.50 5.15 -24.14
C GLY A 55 -10.76 6.28 -23.43
N ARG A 56 -10.08 5.98 -22.31
CA ARG A 56 -9.50 6.96 -21.37
C ARG A 56 -7.98 7.08 -21.45
N LEU A 57 -7.33 6.43 -22.40
CA LEU A 57 -5.87 6.50 -22.57
C LEU A 57 -5.36 7.93 -22.76
N GLY A 58 -6.14 8.80 -23.41
CA GLY A 58 -5.78 10.20 -23.61
C GLY A 58 -5.56 10.96 -22.28
N LEU A 59 -6.21 10.55 -21.20
CA LEU A 59 -6.04 11.17 -19.87
C LEU A 59 -4.63 10.95 -19.31
N LEU A 60 -3.94 9.88 -19.71
CA LEU A 60 -2.58 9.62 -19.25
C LEU A 60 -1.60 10.73 -19.69
N ARG A 61 -1.85 11.34 -20.85
CA ARG A 61 -1.05 12.48 -21.34
C ARG A 61 -1.25 13.76 -20.54
N THR A 62 -2.39 13.87 -19.84
CA THR A 62 -2.69 15.03 -18.99
C THR A 62 -2.11 14.91 -17.58
N VAL A 63 -1.59 13.73 -17.20
CA VAL A 63 -0.99 13.53 -15.88
C VAL A 63 0.34 14.28 -15.82
N PRO A 64 0.50 15.26 -14.92
CA PRO A 64 1.74 16.03 -14.84
C PRO A 64 2.88 15.15 -14.34
N LEU A 65 4.08 15.36 -14.87
CA LEU A 65 5.27 14.56 -14.54
C LEU A 65 5.54 14.46 -13.05
N ARG A 66 5.29 15.54 -12.28
CA ARG A 66 5.41 15.56 -10.82
C ARG A 66 4.59 14.47 -10.12
N VAL A 67 3.39 14.16 -10.62
CA VAL A 67 2.50 13.14 -10.04
C VAL A 67 3.02 11.75 -10.37
N LEU A 68 3.54 11.55 -11.57
CA LEU A 68 4.19 10.30 -11.96
C LEU A 68 5.43 10.04 -11.10
N VAL A 69 6.32 11.03 -10.97
CA VAL A 69 7.52 10.94 -10.14
C VAL A 69 7.16 10.68 -8.68
N PHE A 70 6.18 11.40 -8.12
CA PHE A 70 5.73 11.19 -6.74
C PHE A 70 5.17 9.78 -6.53
N GLY A 71 4.30 9.31 -7.42
CA GLY A 71 3.71 7.97 -7.35
C GLY A 71 4.76 6.88 -7.48
N THR A 72 5.66 7.00 -8.46
CA THR A 72 6.76 6.05 -8.67
C THR A 72 7.73 6.05 -7.49
N ALA A 73 8.15 7.22 -7.01
CA ALA A 73 9.06 7.33 -5.87
C ALA A 73 8.44 6.77 -4.58
N GLY A 74 7.15 7.00 -4.34
CA GLY A 74 6.44 6.45 -3.18
C GLY A 74 6.34 4.92 -3.23
N LEU A 75 5.86 4.38 -4.35
CA LEU A 75 5.69 2.93 -4.53
C LEU A 75 7.04 2.20 -4.55
N PHE A 76 7.98 2.62 -5.40
CA PHE A 76 9.29 1.99 -5.51
C PHE A 76 10.11 2.22 -4.23
N GLY A 77 10.12 3.44 -3.70
CA GLY A 77 10.88 3.80 -2.52
C GLY A 77 10.45 3.00 -1.29
N TYR A 78 9.15 2.81 -1.07
CA TYR A 78 8.65 1.94 0.00
C TYR A 78 9.22 0.51 -0.13
N HIS A 79 9.12 -0.11 -1.31
CA HIS A 79 9.58 -1.48 -1.50
C HIS A 79 11.10 -1.59 -1.39
N ALA A 80 11.85 -0.64 -1.96
CA ALA A 80 13.31 -0.62 -1.87
C ALA A 80 13.78 -0.50 -0.41
N LEU A 81 13.18 0.40 0.37
CA LEU A 81 13.49 0.57 1.79
C LEU A 81 13.06 -0.65 2.61
N TYR A 82 11.88 -1.22 2.35
CA TYR A 82 11.37 -2.39 3.06
C TYR A 82 12.28 -3.61 2.88
N PHE A 83 12.68 -3.93 1.64
CA PHE A 83 13.62 -5.03 1.41
C PHE A 83 15.02 -4.76 1.95
N SER A 84 15.44 -3.50 2.00
CA SER A 84 16.70 -3.11 2.64
C SER A 84 16.62 -3.33 4.15
N ALA A 85 15.52 -2.94 4.80
CA ALA A 85 15.29 -3.16 6.22
C ALA A 85 15.31 -4.66 6.58
N LEU A 86 14.68 -5.52 5.77
CA LEU A 86 14.72 -6.98 5.96
C LEU A 86 16.13 -7.59 5.85
N ARG A 87 17.08 -6.89 5.23
CA ARG A 87 18.49 -7.33 5.17
C ARG A 87 19.32 -6.81 6.35
N LEU A 88 18.86 -5.74 7.01
CA LEU A 88 19.58 -5.04 8.07
C LEU A 88 19.07 -5.37 9.48
N ALA A 89 17.84 -5.87 9.60
CA ALA A 89 17.19 -6.17 10.86
C ALA A 89 16.41 -7.49 10.80
N PRO A 90 16.14 -8.12 11.97
CA PRO A 90 15.25 -9.28 12.04
C PRO A 90 13.89 -9.01 11.38
N PRO A 91 13.32 -9.97 10.62
CA PRO A 91 12.06 -9.76 9.91
C PRO A 91 10.88 -9.32 10.79
N ALA A 92 10.81 -9.80 12.04
CA ALA A 92 9.75 -9.43 12.97
C ALA A 92 9.83 -7.95 13.38
N GLU A 93 11.01 -7.45 13.71
CA GLU A 93 11.26 -6.05 14.08
C GLU A 93 11.04 -5.12 12.90
N ALA A 94 11.62 -5.45 11.73
CA ALA A 94 11.44 -4.69 10.50
C ALA A 94 9.96 -4.65 10.07
N GLY A 95 9.26 -5.77 10.21
CA GLY A 95 7.82 -5.88 9.96
C GLY A 95 6.99 -5.02 10.90
N LEU A 96 7.27 -5.06 12.21
CA LEU A 96 6.57 -4.26 13.21
C LEU A 96 6.73 -2.76 12.96
N ILE A 97 7.95 -2.32 12.62
CA ILE A 97 8.21 -0.94 12.24
C ILE A 97 7.44 -0.58 10.96
N ALA A 98 7.44 -1.46 9.95
CA ALA A 98 6.68 -1.23 8.73
C ALA A 98 5.17 -1.11 9.02
N TYR A 99 4.63 -1.88 9.97
CA TYR A 99 3.24 -1.82 10.42
C TYR A 99 2.84 -0.52 11.13
N LEU A 100 3.73 0.46 11.29
CA LEU A 100 3.32 1.82 11.67
C LEU A 100 2.52 2.52 10.56
N TRP A 101 2.57 2.06 9.31
CA TRP A 101 1.91 2.73 8.19
C TRP A 101 0.41 3.04 8.40
N PRO A 102 -0.44 2.18 9.01
CA PRO A 102 -1.85 2.50 9.24
C PRO A 102 -2.02 3.63 10.26
N LEU A 103 -1.20 3.63 11.31
CA LEU A 103 -1.19 4.70 12.31
C LEU A 103 -0.77 6.02 11.69
N LEU A 104 0.30 6.01 10.87
CA LEU A 104 0.77 7.18 10.14
C LEU A 104 -0.29 7.70 9.17
N ILE A 105 -0.99 6.82 8.44
CA ILE A 105 -2.10 7.23 7.57
C ILE A 105 -3.21 7.91 8.36
N VAL A 106 -3.58 7.38 9.54
CA VAL A 106 -4.60 8.02 10.38
C VAL A 106 -4.14 9.40 10.84
N VAL A 107 -2.91 9.52 11.36
CA VAL A 107 -2.35 10.81 11.81
C VAL A 107 -2.27 11.82 10.66
N PHE A 108 -1.71 11.43 9.52
CA PHE A 108 -1.58 12.30 8.35
C PHE A 108 -2.92 12.62 7.69
N SER A 109 -3.94 11.78 7.84
CA SER A 109 -5.29 12.11 7.33
C SER A 109 -5.89 13.35 8.02
N GLY A 110 -5.51 13.62 9.28
CA GLY A 110 -5.93 14.84 9.99
C GLY A 110 -5.25 16.11 9.51
N LEU A 111 -4.15 15.99 8.76
CA LEU A 111 -3.44 17.12 8.14
C LEU A 111 -4.05 17.50 6.78
N LEU A 112 -5.01 16.71 6.27
CA LEU A 112 -5.66 16.99 5.00
C LEU A 112 -6.66 18.16 5.14
N PRO A 113 -6.72 19.07 4.16
CA PRO A 113 -7.66 20.18 4.18
C PRO A 113 -9.11 19.71 4.32
N GLY A 114 -9.81 20.19 5.34
CA GLY A 114 -11.23 19.90 5.57
C GLY A 114 -11.52 18.59 6.31
N GLU A 115 -10.51 17.80 6.65
CA GLU A 115 -10.69 16.59 7.47
C GLU A 115 -10.48 16.89 8.95
N ARG A 116 -11.22 16.16 9.80
CA ARG A 116 -11.09 16.25 11.26
C ARG A 116 -10.81 14.87 11.84
N LEU A 117 -9.70 14.76 12.54
CA LEU A 117 -9.28 13.53 13.18
C LEU A 117 -10.11 13.32 14.45
N ARG A 118 -11.00 12.33 14.42
CA ARG A 118 -11.88 11.99 15.55
C ARG A 118 -11.13 11.08 16.53
N PRO A 119 -11.42 11.16 17.85
CA PRO A 119 -10.79 10.28 18.85
C PRO A 119 -10.94 8.79 18.52
N GLY A 120 -12.08 8.38 17.94
CA GLY A 120 -12.30 7.00 17.51
C GLY A 120 -11.34 6.51 16.42
N HIS A 121 -10.86 7.38 15.53
CA HIS A 121 -9.87 7.00 14.52
C HIS A 121 -8.53 6.69 15.17
N VAL A 122 -8.11 7.51 16.14
CA VAL A 122 -6.86 7.30 16.89
C VAL A 122 -6.94 6.02 17.70
N LEU A 123 -8.03 5.82 18.43
CA LEU A 123 -8.22 4.63 19.26
C LEU A 123 -8.20 3.35 18.41
N GLY A 124 -8.92 3.34 17.28
CA GLY A 124 -8.93 2.22 16.35
C GLY A 124 -7.53 1.93 15.78
N ALA A 125 -6.77 2.97 15.42
CA ALA A 125 -5.41 2.81 14.91
C ALA A 125 -4.45 2.25 15.97
N VAL A 126 -4.51 2.74 17.21
CA VAL A 126 -3.68 2.25 18.31
C VAL A 126 -4.03 0.81 18.68
N LEU A 127 -5.33 0.46 18.72
CA LEU A 127 -5.78 -0.91 18.97
C LEU A 127 -5.32 -1.86 17.85
N ALA A 128 -5.45 -1.46 16.58
CA ALA A 128 -4.99 -2.26 15.45
C ALA A 128 -3.47 -2.46 15.46
N PHE A 129 -2.71 -1.41 15.75
CA PHE A 129 -1.26 -1.48 15.89
C PHE A 129 -0.83 -2.36 17.08
N GLY A 130 -1.48 -2.21 18.24
CA GLY A 130 -1.25 -3.06 19.40
C GLY A 130 -1.54 -4.54 19.11
N GLY A 131 -2.61 -4.84 18.38
CA GLY A 131 -2.90 -6.20 17.90
C GLY A 131 -1.80 -6.75 16.99
N ALA A 132 -1.29 -5.95 16.04
CA ALA A 132 -0.17 -6.34 15.19
C ALA A 132 1.10 -6.61 16.01
N ALA A 133 1.39 -5.76 17.00
CA ALA A 133 2.52 -5.95 17.91
C ALA A 133 2.43 -7.26 18.71
N VAL A 134 1.24 -7.61 19.20
CA VAL A 134 1.02 -8.88 19.93
C VAL A 134 1.20 -10.10 19.02
N ILE A 135 0.80 -10.01 17.74
CA ILE A 135 0.99 -11.11 16.77
C ILE A 135 2.47 -11.32 16.41
N LEU A 136 3.26 -10.24 16.41
CA LEU A 136 4.68 -10.24 16.01
C LEU A 136 5.66 -10.46 17.17
N ALA A 137 5.20 -10.33 18.42
CA ALA A 137 5.98 -10.58 19.65
C ALA A 137 6.13 -12.08 19.92
#